data_AF-A0A379CB73-F1
#
_entry.id   AF-A0A379CB73-F1
#
_cell.length_a   1.000
_cell.length_b   1.000
_cell.length_c   1.000
_cell.angle_alpha   90.00
_cell.angle_beta   90.00
_cell.angle_gamma   90.00
#
_symmetry.space_group_name_H-M   'P 1'
#
loop_
_entity.id
_entity.type
_entity.pdbx_description
1 polymer ?
#
loop_
_entity_poly.entity_id
_entity_poly.type
_entity_poly.pdbx_seq_one_letter_code
_entity_poly.pdbx_strand_id
1 'polypeptide(L)' 'MAKLLEQDKLWLQESYPCALSKFHKCEIKEALLKNLSNSSSMICNFAEYLRTMAILDAYPVKDDE' A
#
# COMPACT_ATOMS: atom_id res chain seq x y z
N MET A 1 5.75 -2.78 15.82
CA MET A 1 5.53 -2.39 14.40
C MET A 1 5.57 -3.58 13.45
N ALA A 2 6.57 -4.48 13.50
CA ALA A 2 6.64 -5.66 12.61
C ALA A 2 5.37 -6.56 12.61
N LYS A 3 4.77 -6.81 13.79
CA LYS A 3 3.51 -7.59 13.92
C LYS A 3 2.30 -6.95 13.22
N LEU A 4 2.29 -5.62 13.10
CA LEU A 4 1.19 -4.87 12.49
C LEU A 4 1.23 -5.00 10.96
N LEU A 5 2.44 -4.89 10.39
CA LEU A 5 2.70 -5.10 8.97
C LEU A 5 2.38 -6.53 8.51
N GLU A 6 2.63 -7.52 9.37
CA GLU A 6 2.34 -8.93 9.09
C GLU A 6 0.83 -9.21 9.07
N GLN A 7 0.07 -8.61 9.99
CA GLN A 7 -1.40 -8.65 9.98
C GLN A 7 -1.99 -7.94 8.76
N ASP A 8 -1.48 -6.76 8.42
CA ASP A 8 -1.93 -6.01 7.24
C ASP A 8 -1.67 -6.79 5.95
N LYS A 9 -0.54 -7.49 5.86
CA LYS A 9 -0.17 -8.34 4.72
C LYS A 9 -1.11 -9.54 4.57
N LEU A 10 -1.44 -10.22 5.66
CA LEU A 10 -2.39 -11.34 5.67
C LEU A 10 -3.79 -10.88 5.24
N TRP A 11 -4.27 -9.78 5.82
CA TRP A 11 -5.58 -9.21 5.46
C TRP A 11 -5.67 -8.85 3.98
N LEU A 12 -4.60 -8.29 3.42
CA LEU A 12 -4.53 -7.95 2.00
C LEU A 12 -4.46 -9.18 1.09
N GLN A 13 -3.73 -10.23 1.48
CA GLN A 13 -3.71 -11.50 0.74
C GLN A 13 -5.07 -12.21 0.74
N GLU A 14 -5.81 -12.15 1.85
CA GLU A 14 -7.16 -12.71 1.94
C GLU A 14 -8.18 -11.87 1.16
N SER A 15 -8.06 -10.54 1.19
CA SER A 15 -9.00 -9.61 0.56
C SER A 15 -8.78 -9.45 -0.95
N TYR A 16 -7.55 -9.65 -1.42
CA TYR A 16 -7.18 -9.57 -2.83
C TYR A 16 -6.48 -10.87 -3.26
N PRO A 17 -7.24 -11.89 -3.69
CA PRO A 17 -6.67 -13.20 -4.06
C PRO A 17 -5.75 -13.14 -5.30
N CYS A 18 -5.69 -11.99 -5.98
CA CYS A 18 -4.89 -11.77 -7.17
C CYS A 18 -3.70 -10.84 -6.85
N ALA A 19 -2.49 -11.24 -7.23
CA ALA A 19 -1.32 -10.37 -7.17
C ALA A 19 -1.53 -9.13 -8.05
N LEU A 20 -1.06 -7.97 -7.58
CA LEU A 20 -1.14 -6.71 -8.33
C LEU A 20 -0.12 -6.74 -9.47
N SER A 21 -0.43 -6.18 -10.64
CA SER A 21 0.61 -5.90 -11.64
C SER A 21 1.45 -4.70 -11.23
N LYS A 22 2.62 -4.52 -11.85
CA LYS A 22 3.48 -3.34 -11.61
C LYS A 22 2.74 -2.03 -11.90
N PHE A 23 1.89 -2.03 -12.93
CA PHE A 23 1.06 -0.90 -13.31
C PHE A 23 0.09 -0.50 -12.18
N HIS A 24 -0.69 -1.44 -11.66
CA HIS A 24 -1.62 -1.16 -10.56
C HIS A 24 -0.90 -0.70 -9.29
N LYS A 25 0.29 -1.25 -9.01
CA LYS A 25 1.14 -0.74 -7.92
C LYS A 25 1.48 0.73 -8.10
N CYS A 26 1.87 1.15 -9.30
CA CYS A 26 2.17 2.56 -9.58
C CYS A 26 0.93 3.46 -9.42
N GLU A 27 -0.23 3.07 -9.95
CA GLU A 27 -1.46 3.86 -9.81
C GLU A 27 -1.86 4.07 -8.34
N ILE A 28 -1.75 3.02 -7.52
CA ILE A 28 -2.05 3.12 -6.08
C ILE A 28 -1.06 4.07 -5.38
N LYS A 29 0.24 4.02 -5.72
CA LYS A 29 1.25 4.93 -5.16
C LYS A 29 0.95 6.39 -5.51
N GLU A 30 0.58 6.67 -6.75
CA GLU A 30 0.23 8.01 -7.21
C GLU A 30 -1.04 8.54 -6.53
N ALA A 31 -2.07 7.69 -6.37
CA ALA A 31 -3.30 8.05 -5.66
C ALA A 31 -3.04 8.38 -4.18
N LEU A 32 -2.19 7.59 -3.51
CA LEU A 32 -1.78 7.84 -2.12
C LEU A 32 -1.03 9.16 -1.96
N LEU A 33 -0.13 9.49 -2.89
CA LEU A 33 0.60 10.78 -2.89
C LEU A 33 -0.36 11.97 -3.06
N LYS A 34 -1.32 11.88 -3.99
CA LYS A 34 -2.33 12.94 -4.20
C LYS A 34 -3.21 13.15 -2.97
N ASN A 35 -3.59 12.07 -2.28
CA ASN A 35 -4.36 12.16 -1.05
C ASN A 35 -3.55 12.78 0.10
N LEU A 36 -2.24 12.50 0.15
CA LEU A 36 -1.36 13.12 1.13
C LEU A 36 -1.29 14.65 0.94
N SER A 37 -1.17 15.12 -0.31
CA SER A 37 -1.09 16.56 -0.60
C SER A 37 -2.37 17.34 -0.32
N ASN A 38 -3.52 16.67 -0.23
CA ASN A 38 -4.83 17.30 -0.05
C ASN A 38 -5.32 17.35 1.40
N SER A 39 -4.56 16.80 2.35
CA SER A 39 -5.07 16.53 3.69
C SER A 39 -4.40 17.39 4.77
N SER A 40 -5.20 18.04 5.63
CA SER A 40 -4.75 19.09 6.58
C SER A 40 -4.03 18.56 7.82
N SER A 41 -4.13 17.27 8.13
CA SER A 41 -3.46 16.60 9.25
C SER A 41 -2.17 15.90 8.79
N MET A 42 -1.08 16.65 8.62
CA MET A 42 0.14 16.11 7.98
C MET A 42 0.74 14.87 8.67
N ILE A 43 0.74 14.79 10.00
CA ILE A 43 1.50 13.75 10.72
C ILE A 43 0.84 12.38 10.63
N CYS A 44 -0.47 12.28 10.92
CA CYS A 44 -1.18 11.00 10.86
C CYS A 44 -1.24 10.49 9.41
N ASN A 45 -1.51 11.38 8.45
CA ASN A 45 -1.55 11.03 7.04
C ASN A 45 -0.19 10.56 6.52
N PHE A 46 0.91 11.15 6.98
CA PHE A 46 2.25 10.72 6.61
C PHE A 46 2.60 9.34 7.19
N ALA A 47 2.24 9.08 8.45
CA ALA A 47 2.43 7.77 9.06
C ALA A 47 1.61 6.68 8.34
N GLU A 48 0.35 6.96 8.00
CA GLU A 48 -0.51 6.07 7.22
C GLU A 48 0.00 5.86 5.80
N TYR A 49 0.51 6.91 5.15
CA TYR A 49 1.15 6.81 3.84
C TYR A 49 2.38 5.91 3.86
N LEU A 50 3.30 6.11 4.80
CA LEU A 50 4.48 5.27 4.95
C LEU A 50 4.12 3.81 5.21
N ARG A 51 3.10 3.57 6.06
CA ARG A 51 2.59 2.22 6.32
C ARG A 51 2.02 1.59 5.06
N THR A 52 1.19 2.33 4.32
CA THR A 52 0.57 1.84 3.08
C THR A 52 1.61 1.57 1.98
N MET A 53 2.64 2.39 1.86
CA MET A 53 3.76 2.17 0.95
C MET A 53 4.53 0.88 1.29
N ALA A 54 4.84 0.66 2.58
CA ALA A 54 5.55 -0.55 3.02
C ALA A 54 4.74 -1.83 2.76
N ILE A 55 3.43 -1.78 3.00
CA ILE A 55 2.49 -2.87 2.71
C ILE A 55 2.45 -3.15 1.21
N LEU A 56 2.30 -2.09 0.40
CA LEU A 56 2.22 -2.20 -1.04
C LEU A 56 3.52 -2.78 -1.60
N ASP A 57 4.69 -2.32 -1.17
CA ASP A 57 5.97 -2.87 -1.62
C ASP A 57 6.12 -4.36 -1.29
N ALA A 58 5.68 -4.80 -0.11
CA ALA A 58 5.67 -6.20 0.31
C ALA A 58 4.58 -7.05 -0.39
N TYR A 59 3.65 -6.42 -1.11
CA TYR A 59 2.56 -7.12 -1.80
C TYR A 59 3.10 -7.90 -3.01
N PRO A 60 2.72 -9.18 -3.18
CA PRO A 60 3.17 -9.98 -4.31
C PRO A 60 2.74 -9.33 -5.63
N VAL A 61 3.69 -9.25 -6.56
CA VAL A 61 3.47 -8.72 -7.90
C VAL A 61 3.31 -9.89 -8.84
N LYS A 62 2.31 -9.84 -9.73
CA LYS A 62 2.23 -10.79 -10.84
C LYS A 62 3.42 -10.48 -11.76
N ASP A 63 4.25 -11.47 -12.05
CA ASP A 63 5.16 -11.33 -13.18
C ASP A 63 4.29 -11.11 -14.42
N ASP A 64 4.45 -9.96 -15.05
CA ASP A 64 3.82 -9.68 -16.34
C ASP A 64 4.49 -10.64 -17.34
N GLU A 65 3.74 -11.62 -17.85
CA GLU A 65 4.13 -12.40 -19.04
C GLU A 65 4.36 -11.49 -20.25
#